data_AF-A0A378WVX6-F1
#
_entry.id   AF-A0A378WVX6-F1
#
_cell.length_a   1.000
_cell.length_b   1.000
_cell.length_c   1.000
_cell.angle_alpha   90.00
_cell.angle_beta   90.00
_cell.angle_gamma   90.00
#
_symmetry.space_group_name_H-M   'P 1'
#
loop_
_entity.id
_entity.type
_entity.pdbx_description
1 polymer ?
#
loop_
_entity_poly.entity_id
_entity_poly.type
_entity_poly.pdbx_seq_one_letter_code
_entity_poly.pdbx_strand_id
1 'polypeptide(L)'
;MARLAHFGIVLAAAVGAAVAALPSVAADPPAGAGVHISASADNRKCQVTFKIDNYTNAHNWYTLDYWFSQEDQPWAPPDAEPLPSGWPDPLPSPWRFVPGAKKPVARYTPPSPDDSPGSIRGALPADFPAADRYQAPYTNFNPSALTTPFTTTVTFDLRTVDPAPPTTTDGTYTLRYRVYLGPQTETYGQLVPKSITVGGCNSGGGSSGSADMGSSGSAGA
;
A
#
# COMPACT_ATOMS: atom_id res chain seq x y z
N MET A 1 67.41 33.92 -32.69
CA MET A 1 68.05 32.66 -32.25
C MET A 1 67.29 32.12 -31.05
N ALA A 2 67.03 30.80 -31.01
CA ALA A 2 66.42 29.99 -29.94
C ALA A 2 65.00 30.39 -29.47
N ARG A 3 63.89 29.67 -29.76
CA ARG A 3 63.45 28.28 -29.47
C ARG A 3 63.27 27.95 -27.97
N LEU A 4 62.14 27.27 -27.71
CA LEU A 4 61.68 26.51 -26.52
C LEU A 4 61.01 27.33 -25.39
N ALA A 5 59.90 26.91 -24.76
CA ALA A 5 59.21 25.62 -24.76
C ALA A 5 57.70 25.81 -24.45
N HIS A 6 56.91 24.92 -25.05
CA HIS A 6 55.47 24.76 -24.83
C HIS A 6 55.21 24.17 -23.44
N PHE A 7 54.32 24.79 -22.66
CA PHE A 7 53.58 24.11 -21.60
C PHE A 7 52.10 24.14 -21.96
N GLY A 8 51.64 23.06 -22.59
CA GLY A 8 50.23 22.81 -22.80
C GLY A 8 49.58 22.44 -21.47
N ILE A 9 48.70 23.30 -20.98
CA ILE A 9 47.79 22.95 -19.89
C ILE A 9 46.59 22.27 -20.54
N VAL A 10 46.53 20.94 -20.43
CA VAL A 10 45.32 20.17 -20.73
C VAL A 10 44.34 20.47 -19.61
N LEU A 11 43.33 21.31 -19.87
CA LEU A 11 42.14 21.38 -19.03
C LEU A 11 41.41 20.04 -19.17
N ALA A 12 41.62 19.14 -18.21
CA ALA A 12 40.75 18.01 -17.99
C ALA A 12 39.43 18.54 -17.43
N ALA A 13 38.44 18.71 -18.31
CA ALA A 13 37.05 18.91 -17.89
C ALA A 13 36.58 17.62 -17.23
N ALA A 14 36.71 17.54 -15.91
CA ALA A 14 36.01 16.54 -15.11
C ALA A 14 34.52 16.86 -15.22
N VAL A 15 33.85 16.19 -16.17
CA VAL A 15 32.39 16.09 -16.18
C VAL A 15 32.05 15.22 -14.97
N GLY A 16 31.99 15.86 -13.80
CA GLY A 16 31.42 15.28 -12.61
C GLY A 16 29.96 15.01 -12.93
N ALA A 17 29.64 13.75 -13.24
CA ALA A 17 28.28 13.29 -13.23
C ALA A 17 27.77 13.57 -11.81
N ALA A 18 26.99 14.64 -11.68
CA ALA A 18 26.13 14.84 -10.53
C ALA A 18 25.18 13.64 -10.55
N VAL A 19 25.54 12.58 -9.83
CA VAL A 19 24.57 11.57 -9.42
C VAL A 19 23.62 12.35 -8.53
N ALA A 20 22.52 12.81 -9.14
CA ALA A 20 21.42 13.38 -8.38
C ALA A 20 21.05 12.30 -7.36
N ALA A 21 21.30 12.58 -6.09
CA ALA A 21 20.83 11.75 -5.01
C ALA A 21 19.31 11.72 -5.16
N LEU A 22 18.78 10.62 -5.67
CA LEU A 22 17.35 10.38 -5.66
C LEU A 22 16.89 10.58 -4.21
N PRO A 23 15.79 11.32 -3.96
CA PRO A 23 15.27 11.46 -2.61
C PRO A 23 15.11 10.06 -2.03
N SER A 24 15.77 9.82 -0.89
CA SER A 24 15.77 8.53 -0.23
C SER A 24 14.33 8.08 -0.06
N VAL A 25 13.96 6.99 -0.74
CA VAL A 25 12.70 6.28 -0.47
C VAL A 25 12.65 6.09 1.03
N ALA A 26 11.65 6.69 1.69
CA ALA A 26 11.60 6.60 3.14
C ALA A 26 11.51 5.12 3.50
N ALA A 27 12.42 4.68 4.36
CA ALA A 27 12.54 3.27 4.72
C ALA A 27 11.35 2.85 5.60
N ASP A 28 11.02 1.56 5.59
CA ASP A 28 10.13 0.99 6.60
C ASP A 28 10.68 1.33 8.01
N PRO A 29 9.80 1.55 9.03
CA PRO A 29 10.25 1.74 10.40
C PRO A 29 11.15 0.59 10.88
N PRO A 30 12.02 0.82 11.88
CA PRO A 30 12.76 -0.27 12.49
C PRO A 30 11.81 -1.29 13.14
N ALA A 31 12.28 -2.53 13.28
CA ALA A 31 11.54 -3.57 13.97
C ALA A 31 11.18 -3.12 15.40
N GLY A 32 9.94 -3.37 15.82
CA GLY A 32 9.45 -2.97 17.16
C GLY A 32 8.96 -1.54 17.27
N ALA A 33 8.90 -0.77 16.18
CA ALA A 33 8.39 0.60 16.18
C ALA A 33 7.60 0.93 14.91
N GLY A 34 6.85 2.03 14.96
CA GLY A 34 6.03 2.54 13.86
C GLY A 34 4.89 1.59 13.49
N VAL A 35 4.45 1.67 12.24
CA VAL A 35 3.56 0.67 11.68
C VAL A 35 4.20 -0.10 10.54
N HIS A 36 3.87 -1.39 10.46
CA HIS A 36 4.33 -2.28 9.40
C HIS A 36 3.12 -2.79 8.65
N ILE A 37 3.10 -2.57 7.33
CA ILE A 37 2.06 -3.10 6.46
C ILE A 37 2.57 -4.31 5.69
N SER A 38 1.70 -5.30 5.56
CA SER A 38 1.96 -6.50 4.76
C SER A 38 0.68 -7.03 4.12
N ALA A 39 0.85 -7.91 3.14
CA ALA A 39 -0.23 -8.58 2.45
C ALA A 39 0.08 -10.06 2.26
N SER A 40 -0.96 -10.89 2.24
CA SER A 40 -0.88 -12.30 1.85
C SER A 40 -2.01 -12.65 0.89
N ALA A 41 -1.77 -13.65 0.04
CA ALA A 41 -2.70 -14.08 -0.99
C ALA A 41 -3.17 -15.52 -0.75
N ASP A 42 -4.50 -15.74 -0.81
CA ASP A 42 -5.06 -17.07 -1.02
C ASP A 42 -5.35 -17.24 -2.52
N ASN A 43 -4.35 -17.78 -3.22
CA ASN A 43 -4.37 -17.97 -4.68
C ASN A 43 -5.39 -19.03 -5.14
N ARG A 44 -6.07 -19.72 -4.23
CA ARG A 44 -7.15 -20.66 -4.58
C ARG A 44 -8.52 -20.00 -4.53
N LYS A 45 -8.66 -18.93 -3.74
CA LYS A 45 -9.94 -18.24 -3.51
C LYS A 45 -10.01 -16.85 -4.13
N CYS A 46 -8.96 -16.39 -4.83
CA CYS A 46 -8.85 -15.02 -5.30
C CYS A 46 -9.02 -14.00 -4.15
N GLN A 47 -8.43 -14.32 -2.98
CA GLN A 47 -8.52 -13.47 -1.79
C GLN A 47 -7.18 -12.85 -1.44
N VAL A 48 -7.24 -11.62 -0.93
CA VAL A 48 -6.11 -10.93 -0.33
C VAL A 48 -6.42 -10.68 1.15
N THR A 49 -5.40 -10.81 1.98
CA THR A 49 -5.43 -10.33 3.37
C THR A 49 -4.42 -9.22 3.53
N PHE A 50 -4.87 -8.02 3.86
CA PHE A 50 -4.00 -6.92 4.29
C PHE A 50 -3.88 -6.90 5.80
N LYS A 51 -2.71 -6.50 6.28
CA LYS A 51 -2.34 -6.47 7.69
C LYS A 51 -1.63 -5.17 8.03
N ILE A 52 -1.99 -4.58 9.16
CA ILE A 52 -1.26 -3.48 9.81
C ILE A 52 -0.82 -3.98 11.19
N ASP A 53 0.49 -4.00 11.42
CA ASP A 53 1.06 -4.18 12.76
C ASP A 53 1.41 -2.80 13.32
N ASN A 54 0.71 -2.38 14.38
CA ASN A 54 0.86 -1.07 14.98
C ASN A 54 1.63 -1.14 16.31
N TYR A 55 2.83 -0.56 16.37
CA TYR A 55 3.63 -0.42 17.60
C TYR A 55 3.44 0.93 18.30
N THR A 56 2.66 1.83 17.68
CA THR A 56 2.54 3.21 18.13
C THR A 56 1.40 3.38 19.13
N ASN A 57 1.20 4.58 19.65
CA ASN A 57 -0.01 4.95 20.40
C ASN A 57 -1.11 5.58 19.52
N ALA A 58 -1.00 5.53 18.19
CA ALA A 58 -2.02 6.11 17.32
C ALA A 58 -3.14 5.12 17.02
N HIS A 59 -4.37 5.51 17.34
CA HIS A 59 -5.58 4.73 17.16
C HIS A 59 -6.41 5.25 15.97
N ASN A 60 -6.64 4.42 14.95
CA ASN A 60 -7.41 4.70 13.74
C ASN A 60 -6.87 5.83 12.86
N TRP A 61 -5.58 6.17 13.00
CA TRP A 61 -4.89 7.17 12.19
C TRP A 61 -4.29 6.58 10.91
N TYR A 62 -3.70 5.39 11.03
CA TYR A 62 -3.09 4.70 9.90
C TYR A 62 -4.16 4.09 9.03
N THR A 63 -4.37 4.62 7.83
CA THR A 63 -5.42 4.15 6.92
C THR A 63 -4.79 3.68 5.61
N LEU A 64 -5.15 2.49 5.15
CA LEU A 64 -4.55 1.85 3.98
C LEU A 64 -5.46 1.93 2.75
N ASP A 65 -4.87 2.32 1.62
CA ASP A 65 -5.53 2.20 0.32
C ASP A 65 -4.81 1.16 -0.55
N TYR A 66 -5.53 0.70 -1.57
CA TYR A 66 -5.00 -0.24 -2.57
C TYR A 66 -5.58 0.04 -3.95
N TRP A 67 -4.93 -0.48 -4.98
CA TRP A 67 -5.40 -0.47 -6.38
C TRP A 67 -4.78 -1.61 -7.18
N PHE A 68 -5.34 -1.88 -8.34
CA PHE A 68 -4.78 -2.86 -9.28
C PHE A 68 -3.68 -2.21 -10.11
N SER A 69 -2.63 -2.95 -10.46
CA SER A 69 -1.51 -2.41 -11.27
C SER A 69 -1.95 -1.82 -12.61
N GLN A 70 -3.07 -2.27 -13.18
CA GLN A 70 -3.66 -1.73 -14.40
C GLN A 70 -4.24 -0.32 -14.20
N GLU A 71 -4.46 0.07 -12.94
CA GLU A 71 -4.94 1.39 -12.52
C GLU A 71 -3.76 2.30 -12.12
N ASP A 72 -2.51 1.82 -12.25
CA ASP A 72 -1.30 2.62 -11.99
C ASP A 72 -1.38 3.90 -12.84
N GLN A 73 -1.22 5.03 -12.16
CA GLN A 73 -1.16 6.35 -12.78
C GLN A 73 0.29 6.80 -12.82
N PRO A 74 0.72 7.66 -13.76
CA PRO A 74 2.08 8.21 -13.78
C PRO A 74 2.47 8.96 -12.50
N TRP A 75 1.48 9.32 -11.69
CA TRP A 75 1.61 10.06 -10.44
C TRP A 75 1.34 9.24 -9.17
N ALA A 76 0.85 8.02 -9.31
CA ALA A 76 0.58 7.10 -8.22
C ALA A 76 1.70 6.11 -7.85
N PRO A 77 2.78 5.87 -8.63
CA PRO A 77 3.82 4.92 -8.25
C PRO A 77 4.66 5.43 -7.07
N PRO A 78 5.46 4.54 -6.45
CA PRO A 78 6.38 4.85 -5.36
C PRO A 78 7.29 6.07 -5.55
N ASP A 79 7.70 6.31 -6.79
CA ASP A 79 8.76 7.22 -7.21
C ASP A 79 8.26 8.35 -8.12
N ALA A 80 6.95 8.45 -8.35
CA ALA A 80 6.45 9.55 -9.13
C ALA A 80 6.47 10.85 -8.33
N GLU A 81 7.18 11.81 -8.90
CA GLU A 81 6.98 13.21 -8.59
C GLU A 81 5.54 13.62 -8.93
N PRO A 82 4.91 14.49 -8.11
CA PRO A 82 3.68 15.11 -8.49
C PRO A 82 3.81 15.78 -9.87
N LEU A 83 2.77 15.67 -10.69
CA LEU A 83 2.75 16.36 -11.97
C LEU A 83 2.97 17.88 -11.74
N PRO A 84 3.67 18.58 -12.64
CA PRO A 84 4.00 20.01 -12.46
C PRO A 84 2.80 20.93 -12.25
N SER A 85 1.64 20.56 -12.78
CA SER A 85 0.36 21.27 -12.63
C SER A 85 -0.58 20.63 -11.60
N GLY A 86 -0.08 19.72 -10.77
CA GLY A 86 -0.91 18.90 -9.87
C GLY A 86 -1.65 17.76 -10.60
N TRP A 87 -2.54 17.09 -9.89
CA TRP A 87 -3.28 15.91 -10.37
C TRP A 87 -4.34 16.27 -11.42
N PRO A 88 -4.74 15.32 -12.30
CA PRO A 88 -5.82 15.55 -13.25
C PRO A 88 -7.16 15.82 -12.52
N ASP A 89 -8.00 16.66 -13.13
CA ASP A 89 -9.36 16.97 -12.67
C ASP A 89 -10.36 16.79 -13.83
N PRO A 90 -11.28 15.80 -13.78
CA PRO A 90 -11.48 14.84 -12.69
C PRO A 90 -10.39 13.76 -12.64
N LEU A 91 -10.19 13.17 -11.45
CA LEU A 91 -9.34 12.00 -11.29
C LEU A 91 -9.97 10.78 -12.02
N PRO A 92 -9.16 9.93 -12.67
CA PRO A 92 -9.66 8.69 -13.25
C PRO A 92 -10.10 7.71 -12.15
N SER A 93 -11.23 7.03 -12.36
CA SER A 93 -11.68 5.95 -11.47
C SER A 93 -10.56 4.88 -11.32
N PRO A 94 -10.29 4.35 -10.11
CA PRO A 94 -11.04 4.54 -8.85
C PRO A 94 -10.57 5.73 -7.99
N TRP A 95 -9.58 6.49 -8.47
CA TRP A 95 -8.91 7.53 -7.69
C TRP A 95 -9.83 8.69 -7.34
N ARG A 96 -9.72 9.15 -6.10
CA ARG A 96 -10.52 10.27 -5.56
C ARG A 96 -9.74 11.11 -4.57
N PHE A 97 -10.18 12.35 -4.39
CA PHE A 97 -9.76 13.18 -3.28
C PHE A 97 -10.54 12.84 -2.02
N VAL A 98 -9.83 12.75 -0.89
CA VAL A 98 -10.42 12.49 0.42
C VAL A 98 -9.95 13.58 1.37
N PRO A 99 -10.84 14.24 2.13
CA PRO A 99 -10.44 15.21 3.14
C PRO A 99 -9.38 14.65 4.09
N GLY A 100 -8.30 15.40 4.29
CA GLY A 100 -7.18 15.03 5.14
C GLY A 100 -6.11 14.14 4.50
N ALA A 101 -6.39 13.51 3.35
CA ALA A 101 -5.39 12.70 2.64
C ALA A 101 -4.30 13.58 2.02
N LYS A 102 -3.03 13.15 2.16
CA LYS A 102 -1.87 13.84 1.57
C LYS A 102 -1.76 13.64 0.05
N LYS A 103 -2.33 12.54 -0.48
CA LYS A 103 -2.33 12.15 -1.89
C LYS A 103 -3.73 11.67 -2.30
N PRO A 104 -4.06 11.62 -3.61
CA PRO A 104 -5.27 10.95 -4.08
C PRO A 104 -5.32 9.50 -3.58
N VAL A 105 -6.52 9.02 -3.30
CA VAL A 105 -6.80 7.71 -2.70
C VAL A 105 -7.47 6.83 -3.73
N ALA A 106 -7.01 5.59 -3.88
CA ALA A 106 -7.56 4.70 -4.90
C ALA A 106 -8.78 3.90 -4.44
N ARG A 107 -8.63 2.88 -3.59
CA ARG A 107 -9.76 2.07 -3.08
C ARG A 107 -9.67 1.94 -1.58
N TYR A 108 -10.82 1.99 -0.92
CA TYR A 108 -10.90 1.56 0.47
C TYR A 108 -10.98 0.05 0.49
N THR A 109 -10.28 -0.60 1.43
CA THR A 109 -10.60 -1.99 1.75
C THR A 109 -12.05 -2.08 2.23
N PRO A 110 -12.72 -3.23 2.08
CA PRO A 110 -13.97 -3.45 2.78
C PRO A 110 -13.82 -3.18 4.29
N PRO A 111 -14.92 -2.82 4.98
CA PRO A 111 -14.89 -2.68 6.43
C PRO A 111 -14.29 -3.93 7.07
N SER A 112 -13.37 -3.74 8.01
CA SER A 112 -13.02 -4.82 8.93
C SER A 112 -14.21 -5.04 9.87
N PRO A 113 -14.44 -6.26 10.40
CA PRO A 113 -15.38 -6.47 11.50
C PRO A 113 -15.19 -5.49 12.67
N ASP A 114 -13.96 -4.97 12.83
CA ASP A 114 -13.56 -4.09 13.93
C ASP A 114 -13.60 -2.58 13.58
N ASP A 115 -13.92 -2.18 12.34
CA ASP A 115 -13.92 -0.76 11.94
C ASP A 115 -14.87 -0.45 10.76
N SER A 116 -15.80 0.48 10.98
CA SER A 116 -16.82 0.92 10.00
C SER A 116 -16.59 2.40 9.66
N PRO A 117 -15.95 2.70 8.53
CA PRO A 117 -16.68 2.90 7.27
C PRO A 117 -15.92 2.42 6.01
N GLY A 118 -15.08 1.38 6.14
CA GLY A 118 -14.15 0.94 5.10
C GLY A 118 -12.74 1.52 5.27
N SER A 119 -11.80 0.91 4.53
CA SER A 119 -10.35 0.94 4.71
C SER A 119 -9.87 0.42 6.07
N ILE A 120 -8.92 -0.51 6.04
CA ILE A 120 -8.27 -1.07 7.22
C ILE A 120 -7.49 0.02 7.92
N ARG A 121 -7.72 0.13 9.24
CA ARG A 121 -7.05 1.09 10.09
C ARG A 121 -6.20 0.42 11.15
N GLY A 122 -5.07 1.05 11.47
CA GLY A 122 -4.24 0.65 12.61
C GLY A 122 -5.00 0.92 13.91
N ALA A 123 -5.29 -0.13 14.67
CA ALA A 123 -5.95 -0.04 15.96
C ALA A 123 -4.94 -0.18 17.10
N LEU A 124 -5.45 -0.11 18.33
CA LEU A 124 -4.73 -0.37 19.57
C LEU A 124 -5.48 -1.44 20.36
N PRO A 125 -4.82 -2.10 21.34
CA PRO A 125 -5.49 -2.98 22.27
C PRO A 125 -6.67 -2.26 22.96
N ALA A 126 -7.77 -2.98 23.21
CA ALA A 126 -8.97 -2.39 23.80
C ALA A 126 -8.69 -1.79 25.20
N ASP A 127 -7.76 -2.38 25.94
CA ASP A 127 -7.26 -1.95 27.25
C ASP A 127 -6.18 -0.88 27.19
N PHE A 128 -5.76 -0.43 26.00
CA PHE A 128 -4.78 0.65 25.88
C PHE A 128 -5.33 1.96 26.45
N PRO A 129 -4.66 2.57 27.45
CA PRO A 129 -5.19 3.73 28.17
C PRO A 129 -5.55 4.88 27.24
N ALA A 130 -6.80 5.37 27.34
CA ALA A 130 -7.29 6.45 26.48
C ALA A 130 -6.46 7.75 26.62
N ALA A 131 -5.91 8.01 27.80
CA ALA A 131 -5.05 9.17 28.05
C ALA A 131 -3.72 9.11 27.27
N ASP A 132 -3.22 7.90 27.00
CA ASP A 132 -1.93 7.67 26.33
C ASP A 132 -2.05 7.59 24.81
N ARG A 133 -3.28 7.53 24.28
CA ARG A 133 -3.54 7.50 22.84
C ARG A 133 -3.08 8.82 22.20
N TYR A 134 -2.57 8.74 20.98
CA TYR A 134 -2.30 9.92 20.17
C TYR A 134 -3.60 10.65 19.87
N GLN A 135 -3.74 11.85 20.43
CA GLN A 135 -4.96 12.65 20.38
C GLN A 135 -4.62 14.13 20.53
N ALA A 136 -5.58 15.02 20.27
CA ALA A 136 -5.42 16.46 20.44
C ALA A 136 -4.80 16.79 21.82
N PRO A 137 -3.77 17.66 21.89
CA PRO A 137 -3.28 18.58 20.85
C PRO A 137 -2.28 17.97 19.85
N TYR A 138 -2.19 16.64 19.74
CA TYR A 138 -1.36 15.91 18.79
C TYR A 138 0.15 16.06 19.01
N THR A 139 0.56 16.17 20.27
CA THR A 139 1.97 16.35 20.66
C THR A 139 2.58 15.11 21.33
N ASN A 140 1.76 14.10 21.65
CA ASN A 140 2.15 12.92 22.43
C ASN A 140 2.40 11.69 21.56
N PHE A 141 2.74 11.86 20.27
CA PHE A 141 2.98 10.72 19.40
C PHE A 141 4.18 9.90 19.90
N ASN A 142 3.98 8.59 20.07
CA ASN A 142 5.01 7.65 20.48
C ASN A 142 5.04 6.48 19.48
N PRO A 143 6.11 6.35 18.66
CA PRO A 143 6.21 5.29 17.66
C PRO A 143 6.51 3.91 18.25
N SER A 144 6.82 3.81 19.55
CA SER A 144 7.16 2.56 20.24
C SER A 144 6.39 2.47 21.56
N ALA A 145 5.08 2.77 21.51
CA ALA A 145 4.20 2.70 22.67
C ALA A 145 3.87 1.26 23.08
N LEU A 146 4.00 0.31 22.14
CA LEU A 146 3.76 -1.09 22.35
C LEU A 146 5.05 -1.89 22.07
N THR A 147 5.36 -2.87 22.92
CA THR A 147 6.47 -3.80 22.71
C THR A 147 6.10 -4.98 21.80
N THR A 148 4.80 -5.30 21.73
CA THR A 148 4.19 -6.25 20.80
C THR A 148 3.16 -5.47 19.99
N PRO A 149 3.14 -5.55 18.65
CA PRO A 149 2.24 -4.73 17.87
C PRO A 149 0.79 -5.15 18.10
N PHE A 150 -0.12 -4.20 18.00
CA PHE A 150 -1.52 -4.56 17.77
C PHE A 150 -1.73 -4.81 16.29
N THR A 151 -2.20 -6.00 15.96
CA THR A 151 -2.42 -6.42 14.57
C THR A 151 -3.88 -6.20 14.19
N THR A 152 -4.10 -5.40 13.15
CA THR A 152 -5.38 -5.34 12.44
C THR A 152 -5.24 -6.07 11.11
N THR A 153 -6.25 -6.85 10.71
CA THR A 153 -6.31 -7.50 9.39
C THR A 153 -7.64 -7.29 8.71
N VAL A 154 -7.65 -7.31 7.39
CA VAL A 154 -8.87 -7.43 6.58
C VAL A 154 -8.63 -8.43 5.46
N THR A 155 -9.55 -9.36 5.27
CA THR A 155 -9.54 -10.33 4.18
C THR A 155 -10.76 -10.11 3.31
N PHE A 156 -10.56 -10.06 1.99
CA PHE A 156 -11.67 -9.92 1.05
C PHE A 156 -11.37 -10.59 -0.29
N ASP A 157 -12.44 -10.91 -1.00
CA ASP A 157 -12.42 -11.50 -2.33
C ASP A 157 -12.28 -10.39 -3.38
N LEU A 158 -11.29 -10.52 -4.26
CA LEU A 158 -11.04 -9.53 -5.30
C LEU A 158 -12.11 -9.55 -6.39
N ARG A 159 -12.90 -10.62 -6.50
CA ARG A 159 -14.00 -10.73 -7.47
C ARG A 159 -15.22 -9.88 -7.09
N THR A 160 -15.32 -9.48 -5.82
CA THR A 160 -16.48 -8.77 -5.28
C THR A 160 -16.19 -7.30 -4.97
N VAL A 161 -15.02 -6.78 -5.34
CA VAL A 161 -14.65 -5.38 -5.07
C VAL A 161 -15.37 -4.42 -6.01
N ASP A 162 -15.71 -3.25 -5.51
CA ASP A 162 -16.35 -2.16 -6.24
C ASP A 162 -15.50 -0.88 -6.18
N PRO A 163 -15.32 -0.13 -7.29
CA PRO A 163 -15.60 -0.51 -8.69
C PRO A 163 -15.03 -1.87 -9.09
N ALA A 164 -15.67 -2.59 -10.01
CA ALA A 164 -15.15 -3.86 -10.48
C ALA A 164 -13.65 -3.75 -10.86
N PRO A 165 -12.83 -4.75 -10.54
CA PRO A 165 -11.43 -4.73 -10.93
C PRO A 165 -11.31 -4.77 -12.46
N PRO A 166 -10.23 -4.22 -13.04
CA PRO A 166 -9.91 -4.44 -14.45
C PRO A 166 -9.91 -5.94 -14.77
N THR A 167 -10.28 -6.34 -15.99
CA THR A 167 -10.25 -7.77 -16.35
C THR A 167 -8.81 -8.25 -16.55
N THR A 168 -8.53 -9.49 -16.14
CA THR A 168 -7.24 -10.14 -16.37
C THR A 168 -7.45 -11.43 -17.14
N THR A 169 -6.50 -11.76 -18.02
CA THR A 169 -6.59 -12.93 -18.91
C THR A 169 -5.92 -14.17 -18.32
N ASP A 170 -4.97 -13.97 -17.41
CA ASP A 170 -4.19 -15.00 -16.74
C ASP A 170 -4.80 -15.42 -15.38
N GLY A 171 -5.87 -14.73 -14.94
CA GLY A 171 -6.54 -15.00 -13.67
C GLY A 171 -5.73 -14.59 -12.46
N THR A 172 -4.82 -13.63 -12.62
CA THR A 172 -4.08 -13.04 -11.53
C THR A 172 -4.39 -11.56 -11.42
N TYR A 173 -4.30 -11.03 -10.21
CA TYR A 173 -4.35 -9.61 -9.91
C TYR A 173 -3.08 -9.20 -9.19
N THR A 174 -2.39 -8.19 -9.69
CA THR A 174 -1.33 -7.53 -8.91
C THR A 174 -1.93 -6.28 -8.27
N LEU A 175 -1.90 -6.24 -6.95
CA LEU A 175 -2.34 -5.12 -6.15
C LEU A 175 -1.14 -4.30 -5.71
N ARG A 176 -1.30 -2.98 -5.74
CA ARG A 176 -0.49 -2.02 -5.00
C ARG A 176 -1.24 -1.65 -3.72
N TYR A 177 -0.51 -1.44 -2.62
CA TYR A 177 -1.11 -1.02 -1.36
C TYR A 177 -0.15 -0.16 -0.54
N ARG A 178 -0.68 0.77 0.24
CA ARG A 178 0.12 1.69 1.06
C ARG A 178 -0.69 2.26 2.22
N VAL A 179 -0.01 2.90 3.18
CA VAL A 179 -0.68 3.76 4.16
C VAL A 179 -0.74 5.18 3.59
N TYR A 180 -1.94 5.70 3.33
CA TYR A 180 -2.10 7.05 2.75
C TYR A 180 -2.41 8.13 3.79
N LEU A 181 -2.87 7.72 4.98
CA LEU A 181 -3.09 8.58 6.15
C LEU A 181 -2.33 8.02 7.34
N GLY A 182 -1.75 8.91 8.14
CA GLY A 182 -1.12 8.60 9.41
C GLY A 182 -1.07 9.87 10.28
N PRO A 183 -0.49 9.79 11.49
CA PRO A 183 -0.29 10.96 12.35
C PRO A 183 0.43 12.11 11.62
N GLN A 184 0.15 13.35 12.01
CA GLN A 184 0.69 14.52 11.29
C GLN A 184 2.22 14.65 11.43
N THR A 185 2.74 14.20 12.57
CA THR A 185 4.17 14.18 12.91
C THR A 185 4.96 13.15 12.13
N GLU A 186 4.29 12.33 11.32
CA GLU A 186 4.91 11.22 10.60
C GLU A 186 5.34 11.60 9.17
N THR A 187 6.66 11.49 8.91
CA THR A 187 7.33 11.50 7.60
C THR A 187 7.78 10.08 7.24
N TYR A 188 6.87 9.18 6.88
CA TYR A 188 7.21 7.75 6.76
C TYR A 188 7.11 7.22 5.33
N GLY A 189 7.96 6.22 5.07
CA GLY A 189 8.05 5.41 3.85
C GLY A 189 6.79 4.69 3.43
N GLN A 190 5.73 4.77 4.22
CA GLN A 190 4.51 4.02 3.98
C GLN A 190 3.61 4.68 2.93
N LEU A 191 3.98 5.86 2.41
CA LEU A 191 3.39 6.41 1.19
C LEU A 191 3.92 5.71 -0.08
N VAL A 192 5.03 4.98 0.03
CA VAL A 192 5.61 4.14 -1.03
C VAL A 192 4.77 2.87 -1.11
N PRO A 193 4.11 2.60 -2.25
CA PRO A 193 3.30 1.40 -2.39
C PRO A 193 4.14 0.12 -2.38
N LYS A 194 3.66 -0.86 -1.60
CA LYS A 194 4.09 -2.25 -1.68
C LYS A 194 3.22 -2.99 -2.71
N SER A 195 3.58 -4.23 -3.05
CA SER A 195 2.85 -5.00 -4.05
C SER A 195 2.66 -6.46 -3.65
N ILE A 196 1.56 -7.05 -4.11
CA ILE A 196 1.20 -8.45 -3.90
C ILE A 196 0.48 -8.96 -5.15
N THR A 197 0.79 -10.18 -5.59
CA THR A 197 0.07 -10.85 -6.68
C THR A 197 -0.82 -11.93 -6.12
N VAL A 198 -2.08 -11.95 -6.55
CA VAL A 198 -3.14 -12.86 -6.12
C VAL A 198 -3.63 -13.64 -7.33
N GLY A 199 -3.56 -14.97 -7.28
CA GLY A 199 -4.03 -15.86 -8.34
C GLY A 199 -5.44 -16.43 -8.09
N GLY A 200 -5.89 -17.30 -9.00
CA GLY A 200 -7.14 -18.06 -8.87
C GLY A 200 -8.40 -17.29 -9.27
N CYS A 201 -8.24 -16.14 -9.93
CA CYS A 201 -9.32 -15.20 -10.21
C CYS A 201 -10.09 -15.47 -11.51
N ASN A 202 -9.66 -16.45 -12.31
CA ASN A 202 -10.36 -16.90 -13.53
C ASN A 202 -11.64 -17.71 -13.28
N SER A 203 -11.93 -18.05 -12.03
CA SER A 203 -13.15 -18.78 -11.68
C SER A 203 -14.31 -17.81 -11.45
N GLY A 204 -15.16 -17.67 -12.47
CA GLY A 204 -16.49 -17.10 -12.30
C GLY A 204 -17.25 -17.87 -11.23
N GLY A 205 -17.78 -17.14 -10.24
CA GLY A 205 -18.78 -17.55 -9.25
C GLY A 205 -18.83 -19.01 -8.78
N GLY A 206 -18.43 -19.27 -7.53
CA GLY A 206 -18.80 -20.52 -6.89
C GLY A 206 -18.18 -20.71 -5.51
N SER A 207 -18.96 -20.47 -4.46
CA SER A 207 -18.78 -21.17 -3.19
C SER A 207 -18.66 -22.67 -3.47
N SER A 208 -17.44 -23.20 -3.40
CA SER A 208 -17.21 -24.65 -3.35
C SER A 208 -17.26 -25.09 -1.89
N GLY A 209 -18.48 -25.04 -1.33
CA GLY A 209 -18.84 -25.78 -0.14
C GLY A 209 -19.10 -27.24 -0.53
N SER A 210 -18.37 -28.14 0.11
CA SER A 210 -18.62 -29.57 0.36
C SER A 210 -19.29 -30.45 -0.70
N ALA A 211 -18.51 -31.47 -1.10
CA ALA A 211 -18.87 -32.88 -1.23
C ALA A 211 -20.09 -33.26 -2.07
N ASP A 212 -19.83 -33.93 -3.20
CA ASP A 212 -20.39 -35.27 -3.43
C ASP A 212 -19.45 -36.08 -4.33
N MET A 213 -18.80 -37.06 -3.72
CA MET A 213 -18.06 -38.10 -4.42
C MET A 213 -19.05 -39.13 -4.97
N GLY A 214 -19.06 -39.28 -6.30
CA GLY A 214 -19.25 -40.52 -7.05
C GLY A 214 -20.41 -41.47 -6.70
N SER A 215 -21.27 -41.74 -7.67
CA SER A 215 -21.26 -43.07 -8.30
C SER A 215 -21.92 -43.06 -9.68
N SER A 216 -21.18 -43.60 -10.64
CA SER A 216 -21.52 -43.91 -12.02
C SER A 216 -22.54 -45.04 -12.17
N GLY A 217 -23.40 -44.97 -13.19
CA GLY A 217 -24.20 -46.12 -13.65
C GLY A 217 -25.16 -45.77 -14.78
N SER A 218 -24.70 -45.92 -16.01
CA SER A 218 -25.41 -45.62 -17.26
C SER A 218 -26.43 -46.71 -17.68
N ALA A 219 -27.54 -46.25 -18.25
CA ALA A 219 -28.30 -46.75 -19.43
C ALA A 219 -28.75 -48.23 -19.56
N GLY A 220 -30.07 -48.40 -19.69
CA GLY A 220 -30.69 -48.92 -20.93
C GLY A 220 -30.93 -50.43 -21.08
N ALA A 221 -32.19 -50.86 -20.91
CA ALA A 221 -32.97 -51.73 -21.80
C ALA A 221 -34.46 -51.62 -21.43
#